data_AF-A0A9E0F4R8-F1
#
_entry.id   AF-A0A9E0F4R8-F1
#
_cell.length_a   1.000
_cell.length_b   1.000
_cell.length_c   1.000
_cell.angle_alpha   90.00
_cell.angle_beta   90.00
_cell.angle_gamma   90.00
#
_symmetry.space_group_name_H-M   'P 1'
#
loop_
_entity.id
_entity.type
_entity.pdbx_description
1 polymer ?
#
loop_
_entity_poly.entity_id
_entity_poly.type
_entity_poly.pdbx_seq_one_letter_code
_entity_poly.pdbx_strand_id
1 'polypeptide(L)'
;MEVFNKTHVLVIEKRIRQSGLSNPQLIADMLDHYCCVVEAEMDKGISFEEAYHRAWNSISPNGLVEIENEVFFMLNFNKQIQMKKMMYLNGFLAATFIAIGFVIRILHWPGAIAVSFVGYAFLFIACMIIIANRMVNKQPTKRMDSLRFYAGSLTALLISVGSMFKGLHFPGANVITLSGFLVLVFAYLPVFFYYAYTSSIEQKELKEIKE
;
A
#
# COMPACT_ATOMS: atom_id res chain seq x y z
N MET A 1 33.79 -19.06 -36.92
CA MET A 1 33.12 -18.45 -35.76
C MET A 1 31.75 -18.03 -36.24
N GLU A 2 30.69 -18.57 -35.63
CA GLU A 2 29.33 -18.09 -35.92
C GLU A 2 29.24 -16.62 -35.52
N VAL A 3 28.77 -15.77 -36.42
CA VAL A 3 28.61 -14.33 -36.16
C VAL A 3 27.18 -14.09 -35.68
N PHE A 4 27.01 -13.30 -34.62
CA PHE A 4 25.69 -12.92 -34.13
C PHE A 4 24.90 -12.17 -35.22
N ASN A 5 23.70 -12.66 -35.54
CA ASN A 5 22.94 -12.19 -36.71
C ASN A 5 21.49 -11.83 -36.33
N LYS A 6 20.81 -11.06 -37.18
CA LYS A 6 19.41 -10.62 -37.00
C LYS A 6 18.43 -11.77 -36.78
N THR A 7 18.71 -12.95 -37.35
CA THR A 7 17.90 -14.16 -37.11
C THR A 7 17.92 -14.59 -35.64
N HIS A 8 19.06 -14.46 -34.96
CA HIS A 8 19.22 -14.78 -33.54
C HIS A 8 18.43 -13.80 -32.66
N VAL A 9 18.43 -12.51 -33.01
CA VAL A 9 17.64 -11.47 -32.32
C VAL A 9 16.14 -11.79 -32.39
N LEU A 10 15.64 -12.21 -33.55
CA LEU A 10 14.22 -12.59 -33.72
C LEU A 10 13.83 -13.79 -32.85
N VAL A 11 14.72 -14.77 -32.68
CA VAL A 11 14.48 -15.93 -31.80
C VAL A 11 14.35 -15.48 -30.34
N ILE A 12 15.27 -14.63 -29.88
CA ILE A 12 15.26 -14.08 -28.52
C ILE A 12 14.00 -13.23 -28.29
N GLU A 13 13.69 -12.31 -29.21
CA GLU A 13 12.53 -11.44 -29.11
C GLU A 13 11.22 -12.25 -29.04
N LYS A 14 11.07 -13.26 -29.89
CA LYS A 14 9.89 -14.12 -29.90
C LYS A 14 9.70 -14.81 -28.56
N ARG A 15 10.76 -15.34 -27.95
CA ARG A 15 10.67 -15.98 -26.63
C ARG A 15 10.34 -14.98 -25.53
N ILE A 16 10.99 -13.81 -25.50
CA ILE A 16 10.70 -12.75 -24.51
C ILE A 16 9.22 -12.36 -24.55
N ARG A 17 8.66 -12.14 -25.75
CA ARG A 17 7.23 -11.81 -25.93
C ARG A 17 6.28 -12.94 -25.51
N GLN A 18 6.71 -14.19 -25.63
CA GLN A 18 5.93 -15.36 -25.16
C GLN A 18 5.96 -15.53 -23.64
N SER A 19 6.85 -14.84 -22.92
CA SER A 19 7.02 -14.95 -21.46
C SER A 19 5.91 -14.29 -20.63
N GLY A 20 5.01 -13.52 -21.26
CA GLY A 20 3.89 -12.86 -20.58
C GLY A 20 4.22 -11.50 -19.94
N LEU A 21 5.33 -10.87 -20.32
CA LEU A 21 5.71 -9.53 -19.86
C LEU A 21 4.67 -8.47 -20.28
N SER A 22 4.31 -7.58 -19.36
CA SER A 22 3.32 -6.53 -19.60
C SER A 22 3.95 -5.17 -19.97
N ASN A 23 5.15 -4.88 -19.45
CA ASN A 23 5.85 -3.60 -19.61
C ASN A 23 6.69 -3.55 -20.91
N PRO A 24 6.36 -2.70 -21.89
CA PRO A 24 7.10 -2.59 -23.14
C PRO A 24 8.55 -2.13 -22.99
N GLN A 25 8.83 -1.27 -22.00
CA GLN A 25 10.18 -0.79 -21.72
C GLN A 25 11.06 -1.96 -21.23
N LEU A 26 10.54 -2.75 -20.30
CA LEU A 26 11.26 -3.91 -19.78
C LEU A 26 11.50 -4.97 -20.87
N ILE A 27 10.56 -5.16 -21.80
CA ILE A 27 10.77 -6.06 -22.95
C ILE A 27 11.96 -5.60 -23.80
N ALA A 28 12.06 -4.30 -24.08
CA ALA A 28 13.17 -3.75 -24.86
C ALA A 28 14.50 -3.86 -24.09
N ASP A 29 14.52 -3.50 -22.81
CA ASP A 29 15.70 -3.58 -21.95
C ASP A 29 16.20 -5.03 -21.81
N MET A 30 15.29 -5.99 -21.66
CA MET A 30 15.63 -7.42 -21.62
C MET A 30 16.14 -7.90 -22.96
N LEU A 31 15.50 -7.54 -24.08
CA LEU A 31 15.98 -7.93 -25.41
C LEU A 31 17.42 -7.48 -25.63
N ASP A 32 17.73 -6.23 -25.31
CA ASP A 32 19.09 -5.68 -25.41
C ASP A 32 20.07 -6.46 -24.51
N HIS A 33 19.69 -6.67 -23.25
CA HIS A 33 20.53 -7.40 -22.29
C HIS A 33 20.81 -8.85 -22.72
N TYR A 34 19.79 -9.57 -23.21
CA TYR A 34 19.95 -10.92 -23.75
C TYR A 34 20.86 -10.94 -24.98
N CYS A 35 20.71 -9.99 -25.90
CA CYS A 35 21.57 -9.89 -27.07
C CYS A 35 23.04 -9.68 -26.66
N CYS A 36 23.31 -8.74 -25.74
CA CYS A 36 24.66 -8.47 -25.26
C CYS A 36 25.32 -9.69 -24.58
N VAL A 37 24.58 -10.43 -23.75
CA VAL A 37 25.13 -11.61 -23.06
C VAL A 37 25.39 -12.76 -24.03
N VAL A 38 24.50 -12.99 -24.99
CA VAL A 38 24.69 -14.02 -26.01
C VAL A 38 25.88 -13.67 -26.91
N GLU A 39 25.99 -12.41 -27.35
CA GLU A 39 27.13 -11.93 -28.14
C GLU A 39 28.45 -12.13 -27.39
N ALA A 40 28.52 -11.75 -26.11
CA ALA A 40 29.71 -11.93 -25.28
C ALA A 40 30.10 -13.40 -25.05
N GLU A 41 29.14 -14.33 -25.00
CA GLU A 41 29.43 -15.77 -24.90
C GLU A 41 29.84 -16.36 -26.26
N MET A 42 29.28 -15.87 -27.37
CA MET A 42 29.69 -16.26 -28.72
C MET A 42 31.11 -15.79 -29.06
N ASP A 43 31.51 -14.60 -28.60
CA ASP A 43 32.88 -14.09 -28.74
C ASP A 43 33.93 -14.98 -28.03
N LYS A 44 33.52 -15.74 -27.01
CA LYS A 44 34.36 -16.74 -26.34
C LYS A 44 34.47 -18.06 -27.12
N GLY A 45 33.85 -18.15 -28.30
CA GLY A 45 33.88 -19.31 -29.18
C GLY A 45 32.79 -20.35 -28.90
N ILE A 46 31.76 -20.01 -28.12
CA ILE A 46 30.63 -20.90 -27.80
C ILE A 46 29.57 -20.80 -28.92
N SER A 47 28.88 -21.91 -29.21
CA SER A 47 27.78 -21.91 -30.20
C SER A 47 26.60 -21.04 -29.74
N PHE A 48 25.82 -20.52 -30.69
CA PHE A 48 24.64 -19.69 -30.35
C PHE A 48 23.66 -20.41 -29.42
N GLU A 49 23.35 -21.67 -29.67
CA GLU A 49 22.35 -22.43 -28.90
C GLU A 49 22.77 -22.58 -27.43
N GLU A 50 24.05 -22.86 -27.19
CA GLU A 50 24.59 -23.01 -25.86
C GLU A 50 24.73 -21.66 -25.14
N ALA A 51 25.19 -20.61 -25.85
CA ALA A 51 25.24 -19.25 -25.34
C ALA A 51 23.84 -18.73 -24.96
N TYR A 52 22.84 -19.01 -25.78
CA TYR A 52 21.44 -18.67 -25.55
C TYR A 52 20.85 -19.39 -24.33
N HIS A 53 21.05 -20.70 -24.21
CA HIS A 53 20.59 -21.46 -23.05
C HIS A 53 21.25 -20.99 -21.75
N ARG A 54 22.55 -20.67 -21.80
CA ARG A 54 23.29 -20.14 -20.66
C ARG A 54 22.81 -18.74 -20.27
N ALA A 55 22.58 -17.85 -21.24
CA ALA A 55 22.02 -16.53 -20.99
C ALA A 55 20.64 -16.63 -20.32
N TRP A 56 19.78 -17.53 -20.79
CA TRP A 56 18.44 -17.74 -20.22
C TRP A 56 18.47 -18.21 -18.77
N ASN A 57 19.31 -19.20 -18.47
CA ASN A 57 19.45 -19.73 -17.11
C ASN A 57 20.15 -18.74 -16.16
N SER A 58 21.05 -17.90 -16.67
CA SER A 58 21.77 -16.90 -15.88
C SER A 58 20.90 -15.69 -15.54
N ILE A 59 20.18 -15.14 -16.52
CA ILE A 59 19.43 -13.89 -16.38
C ILE A 59 18.05 -14.14 -15.75
N SER A 60 17.34 -15.21 -16.14
CA SER A 60 15.96 -15.48 -15.67
C SER A 60 15.75 -16.93 -15.23
N PRO A 61 16.47 -17.42 -14.20
CA PRO A 61 16.32 -18.80 -13.70
C PRO A 61 14.87 -19.11 -13.26
N ASN A 62 14.15 -18.12 -12.75
CA ASN A 62 12.76 -18.23 -12.30
C ASN A 62 11.74 -17.62 -13.28
N GLY A 63 12.19 -17.21 -14.47
CA GLY A 63 11.35 -16.57 -15.51
C GLY A 63 11.32 -15.04 -15.44
N LEU A 64 10.90 -14.42 -16.56
CA LEU A 64 10.94 -12.97 -16.76
C LEU A 64 9.84 -12.20 -16.01
N VAL A 65 8.72 -12.86 -15.70
CA VAL A 65 7.61 -12.26 -14.95
C VAL A 65 8.02 -11.92 -13.52
N GLU A 66 8.93 -12.70 -12.92
CA GLU A 66 9.44 -12.40 -11.58
C GLU A 66 10.25 -11.09 -11.58
N ILE A 67 11.12 -10.92 -12.57
CA ILE A 67 11.91 -9.69 -12.77
C ILE A 67 10.96 -8.49 -12.95
N GLU A 68 9.88 -8.63 -13.72
CA GLU A 68 8.87 -7.59 -13.87
C GLU A 68 8.21 -7.23 -12.53
N ASN A 69 7.84 -8.22 -11.73
CA ASN A 69 7.24 -8.00 -10.41
C ASN A 69 8.21 -7.30 -9.45
N GLU A 70 9.48 -7.67 -9.44
CA GLU A 70 10.52 -7.03 -8.62
C GLU A 70 10.73 -5.57 -9.03
N VAL A 71 10.87 -5.30 -10.34
CA VAL A 71 11.02 -3.94 -10.87
C VAL A 71 9.79 -3.10 -10.52
N PHE A 72 8.59 -3.63 -10.75
CA PHE A 72 7.34 -2.96 -10.39
C PHE A 72 7.26 -2.67 -8.89
N PHE A 73 7.68 -3.63 -8.05
CA PHE A 73 7.72 -3.46 -6.61
C PHE A 73 8.71 -2.34 -6.22
N MET A 74 9.94 -2.36 -6.73
CA MET A 74 10.95 -1.35 -6.41
C MET A 74 10.54 0.07 -6.84
N LEU A 75 9.94 0.20 -8.04
CA LEU A 75 9.44 1.48 -8.54
C LEU A 75 8.32 2.05 -7.67
N ASN A 76 7.45 1.19 -7.13
CA ASN A 76 6.31 1.61 -6.32
C ASN A 76 6.59 1.65 -4.80
N PHE A 77 7.65 0.99 -4.33
CA PHE A 77 7.99 0.87 -2.92
C PHE A 77 8.21 2.24 -2.27
N ASN A 78 8.96 3.12 -2.93
CA ASN A 78 9.20 4.48 -2.44
C ASN A 78 7.89 5.26 -2.27
N LYS A 79 6.98 5.17 -3.26
CA LYS A 79 5.66 5.82 -3.21
C LYS A 79 4.84 5.30 -2.02
N GLN A 80 4.84 3.98 -1.80
CA GLN A 80 4.13 3.37 -0.67
C GLN A 80 4.72 3.79 0.69
N ILE A 81 6.04 3.88 0.81
CA ILE A 81 6.70 4.39 2.02
C ILE A 81 6.30 5.84 2.29
N GLN A 82 6.34 6.70 1.26
CA GLN A 82 5.99 8.11 1.41
C GLN A 82 4.52 8.27 1.83
N MET A 83 3.59 7.50 1.27
CA MET A 83 2.19 7.50 1.70
C MET A 83 2.03 7.11 3.18
N LYS A 84 2.75 6.09 3.65
CA LYS A 84 2.73 5.67 5.06
C LYS A 84 3.30 6.76 5.98
N LYS A 85 4.42 7.40 5.59
CA LYS A 85 5.02 8.51 6.36
C LYS A 85 4.04 9.68 6.51
N MET A 86 3.41 10.09 5.41
CA MET A 86 2.42 11.17 5.42
C MET A 86 1.18 10.80 6.25
N MET A 87 0.73 9.55 6.19
CA MET A 87 -0.39 9.04 7.00
C MET A 87 -0.09 9.19 8.50
N TYR A 88 1.07 8.74 8.97
CA TYR A 88 1.43 8.83 10.38
C TYR A 88 1.64 10.28 10.83
N LEU A 89 2.28 11.11 10.00
CA LEU A 89 2.50 12.52 10.30
C LEU A 89 1.18 13.29 10.44
N ASN A 90 0.25 13.11 9.49
CA ASN A 90 -1.06 13.76 9.55
C ASN A 90 -1.89 13.26 10.73
N GLY A 91 -1.87 11.96 11.03
CA GLY A 91 -2.56 11.40 12.18
C GLY A 91 -2.04 11.98 13.51
N PHE A 92 -0.72 12.12 13.64
CA PHE A 92 -0.09 12.73 14.81
C PHE A 92 -0.45 14.21 14.96
N LEU A 93 -0.37 14.99 13.87
CA LEU A 93 -0.77 16.39 13.87
C LEU A 93 -2.25 16.56 14.23
N ALA A 94 -3.13 15.73 13.65
CA ALA A 94 -4.55 15.74 13.95
C ALA A 94 -4.82 15.52 15.45
N ALA A 95 -4.24 14.47 16.03
CA ALA A 95 -4.40 14.17 17.45
C ALA A 95 -3.88 15.31 18.34
N THR A 96 -2.72 15.88 18.00
CA THR A 96 -2.10 16.97 18.74
C THR A 96 -2.97 18.24 18.71
N PHE A 97 -3.41 18.68 17.53
CA PHE A 97 -4.25 19.87 17.42
C PHE A 97 -5.63 19.69 18.06
N ILE A 98 -6.25 18.51 17.94
CA ILE A 98 -7.52 18.22 18.63
C ILE A 98 -7.33 18.28 20.15
N ALA A 99 -6.26 17.66 20.68
CA ALA A 99 -5.96 17.68 22.11
C ALA A 99 -5.71 19.11 22.62
N ILE A 100 -4.89 19.90 21.90
CA ILE A 100 -4.64 21.31 22.23
C ILE A 100 -5.95 22.11 22.18
N GLY A 101 -6.76 21.92 21.14
CA GLY A 101 -8.07 22.58 21.01
C GLY A 101 -9.00 22.28 22.19
N PHE A 102 -9.00 21.04 22.67
CA PHE A 102 -9.78 20.64 23.84
C PHE A 102 -9.26 21.27 25.14
N VAL A 103 -7.93 21.33 25.34
CA VAL A 103 -7.32 22.01 26.48
C VAL A 103 -7.64 23.50 26.49
N ILE A 104 -7.48 24.19 25.36
CA ILE A 104 -7.84 25.61 25.21
C ILE A 104 -9.32 25.84 25.54
N ARG A 105 -10.20 24.90 25.14
CA ARG A 105 -11.63 24.97 25.46
C ARG A 105 -11.90 24.85 26.96
N ILE A 106 -11.23 23.92 27.67
CA ILE A 106 -11.35 23.78 29.12
C ILE A 106 -10.83 25.03 29.83
N LEU A 107 -9.72 25.59 29.35
CA LEU A 107 -9.11 26.81 29.90
C LEU A 107 -9.86 28.10 29.50
N HIS A 108 -10.95 28.00 28.74
CA HIS A 108 -11.75 29.13 28.24
C HIS A 108 -10.94 30.16 27.44
N TRP A 109 -9.83 29.73 26.83
CA TRP A 109 -9.01 30.59 26.00
C TRP A 109 -9.65 30.81 24.62
N PRO A 110 -9.52 32.01 24.03
CA PRO A 110 -10.07 32.29 22.72
C PRO A 110 -9.40 31.42 21.64
N GLY A 111 -10.14 31.06 20.60
CA GLY A 111 -9.60 30.30 19.46
C GLY A 111 -9.64 28.77 19.59
N ALA A 112 -10.21 28.22 20.67
CA ALA A 112 -10.36 26.76 20.85
C ALA A 112 -11.03 26.06 19.66
N ILE A 113 -12.06 26.69 19.09
CA ILE A 113 -12.78 26.18 17.93
C ILE A 113 -11.84 26.16 16.71
N ALA A 114 -11.14 27.26 16.41
CA ALA A 114 -10.25 27.35 15.25
C ALA A 114 -9.14 26.27 15.28
N VAL A 115 -8.50 26.06 16.44
CA VAL A 115 -7.46 25.02 16.60
C VAL A 115 -8.05 23.62 16.44
N SER A 116 -9.23 23.37 16.99
CA SER A 116 -9.93 22.09 16.83
C SER A 116 -10.30 21.82 15.36
N PHE A 117 -10.71 22.85 14.61
CA PHE A 117 -11.01 22.75 13.18
C PHE A 117 -9.79 22.35 12.36
N VAL A 118 -8.63 22.95 12.63
CA VAL A 118 -7.36 22.55 12.00
C VAL A 118 -7.07 21.08 12.29
N GLY A 119 -7.27 20.64 13.53
CA GLY A 119 -7.13 19.23 13.91
C GLY A 119 -8.08 18.29 13.15
N TYR A 120 -9.35 18.66 12.99
CA TYR A 120 -10.31 17.87 12.20
C TYR A 120 -9.99 17.87 10.71
N ALA A 121 -9.44 18.95 10.16
CA ALA A 121 -8.98 18.99 8.77
C ALA A 121 -7.84 17.98 8.53
N PHE A 122 -6.85 17.93 9.42
CA PHE A 122 -5.79 16.91 9.36
C PHE A 122 -6.33 15.49 9.53
N LEU A 123 -7.34 15.29 10.40
CA LEU A 123 -7.99 13.99 10.56
C LEU A 123 -8.71 13.55 9.28
N PHE A 124 -9.40 14.47 8.60
CA PHE A 124 -10.08 14.21 7.34
C PHE A 124 -9.08 13.85 6.23
N ILE A 125 -7.99 14.60 6.13
CA ILE A 125 -6.88 14.30 5.20
C ILE A 125 -6.28 12.92 5.51
N ALA A 126 -6.04 12.60 6.78
CA ALA A 126 -5.56 11.28 7.19
C ALA A 126 -6.53 10.17 6.75
N CYS A 127 -7.84 10.34 6.97
CA CYS A 127 -8.84 9.37 6.52
C CYS A 127 -8.81 9.17 4.99
N MET A 128 -8.71 10.26 4.22
CA MET A 128 -8.60 10.20 2.77
C MET A 128 -7.34 9.47 2.32
N ILE A 129 -6.18 9.73 2.93
CA ILE A 129 -4.93 9.03 2.63
C ILE A 129 -5.06 7.54 2.92
N ILE A 130 -5.69 7.14 4.04
CA ILE A 130 -5.85 5.72 4.38
C ILE A 130 -6.77 5.02 3.38
N ILE A 131 -7.90 5.63 3.01
CA ILE A 131 -8.82 5.08 2.00
C ILE A 131 -8.12 4.96 0.63
N ALA A 132 -7.42 6.01 0.20
CA ALA A 132 -6.67 6.01 -1.07
C ALA A 132 -5.58 4.93 -1.07
N ASN A 133 -4.83 4.78 0.03
CA ASN A 133 -3.83 3.74 0.19
C ASN A 133 -4.46 2.34 0.05
N ARG A 134 -5.65 2.12 0.62
CA ARG A 134 -6.39 0.85 0.48
C ARG A 134 -6.92 0.60 -0.93
N MET A 135 -7.32 1.65 -1.66
CA MET A 135 -7.78 1.52 -3.05
C MET A 135 -6.63 1.19 -4.01
N VAL A 136 -5.48 1.83 -3.82
CA VAL A 136 -4.27 1.59 -4.62
C VAL A 136 -3.69 0.22 -4.31
N ASN A 137 -3.56 -0.12 -3.03
CA ASN A 137 -3.10 -1.43 -2.59
C ASN A 137 -4.31 -2.36 -2.43
N LYS A 138 -4.78 -2.92 -3.55
CA LYS A 138 -5.86 -3.93 -3.61
C LYS A 138 -5.42 -5.26 -2.96
N GLN A 139 -5.02 -5.21 -1.70
CA GLN A 139 -4.67 -6.41 -0.95
C GLN A 139 -5.94 -7.25 -0.75
N PRO A 140 -5.90 -8.56 -1.04
CA PRO A 140 -6.99 -9.45 -0.68
C PRO A 140 -7.06 -9.47 0.85
N THR A 141 -8.11 -8.85 1.40
CA THR A 141 -8.29 -8.75 2.86
C THR A 141 -9.43 -9.65 3.29
N LYS A 142 -9.27 -10.28 4.45
CA LYS A 142 -10.37 -11.01 5.10
C LYS A 142 -11.56 -10.06 5.30
N ARG A 143 -12.79 -10.55 5.19
CA ARG A 143 -14.02 -9.73 5.35
C ARG A 143 -14.02 -8.94 6.68
N MET A 144 -13.48 -9.53 7.74
CA MET A 144 -13.37 -8.90 9.07
C MET A 144 -12.43 -7.68 9.07
N ASP A 145 -11.32 -7.73 8.32
CA ASP A 145 -10.40 -6.60 8.19
C ASP A 145 -11.00 -5.43 7.43
N SER A 146 -11.80 -5.72 6.41
CA SER A 146 -12.59 -4.71 5.70
C SER A 146 -13.64 -4.09 6.62
N LEU A 147 -14.38 -4.90 7.37
CA LEU A 147 -15.40 -4.39 8.28
C LEU A 147 -14.80 -3.49 9.37
N ARG A 148 -13.72 -3.93 10.01
CA ARG A 148 -12.98 -3.14 11.02
C ARG A 148 -12.57 -1.77 10.47
N PHE A 149 -12.03 -1.77 9.25
CA PHE A 149 -11.56 -0.56 8.59
C PHE A 149 -12.69 0.44 8.34
N TYR A 150 -13.76 0.02 7.66
CA TYR A 150 -14.88 0.90 7.34
C TYR A 150 -15.62 1.36 8.60
N ALA A 151 -15.83 0.48 9.57
CA ALA A 151 -16.46 0.84 10.84
C ALA A 151 -15.63 1.87 11.62
N GLY A 152 -14.30 1.71 11.64
CA GLY A 152 -13.38 2.64 12.29
C GLY A 152 -13.37 4.02 11.62
N SER A 153 -13.23 4.06 10.29
CA SER A 153 -13.25 5.31 9.52
C SER A 153 -14.59 6.04 9.65
N LEU A 154 -15.72 5.32 9.59
CA LEU A 154 -17.05 5.91 9.75
C LEU A 154 -17.23 6.51 11.15
N THR A 155 -16.81 5.78 12.18
CA THR A 155 -16.87 6.25 13.57
C THR A 155 -16.06 7.53 13.77
N ALA A 156 -14.82 7.58 13.27
CA ALA A 156 -13.96 8.75 13.36
C ALA A 156 -14.55 9.97 12.65
N LEU A 157 -15.20 9.78 11.49
CA LEU A 157 -15.88 10.85 10.76
C LEU A 157 -17.13 11.35 11.49
N LEU A 158 -17.98 10.46 12.01
CA LEU A 158 -19.20 10.86 12.73
C LEU A 158 -18.86 11.64 14.01
N ILE A 159 -17.89 11.17 14.80
CA ILE A 159 -17.48 11.84 16.04
C ILE A 159 -16.83 13.19 15.74
N SER A 160 -15.98 13.28 14.71
CA SER A 160 -15.31 14.54 14.35
C SER A 160 -16.31 15.58 13.82
N VAL A 161 -17.20 15.20 12.90
CA VAL A 161 -18.25 16.09 12.37
C VAL A 161 -19.22 16.52 13.48
N GLY A 162 -19.68 15.60 14.32
CA GLY A 162 -20.56 15.94 15.44
C GLY A 162 -19.91 16.90 16.43
N SER A 163 -18.63 16.68 16.76
CA SER A 163 -17.86 17.57 17.64
C SER A 163 -17.65 18.96 17.03
N MET A 164 -17.44 19.03 15.71
CA MET A 164 -17.35 20.28 14.96
C MET A 164 -18.68 21.05 15.00
N PHE A 165 -19.80 20.38 14.77
CA PHE A 165 -21.15 20.97 14.86
C PHE A 165 -21.46 21.49 16.27
N LYS A 166 -20.98 20.80 17.30
CA LYS A 166 -21.12 21.26 18.70
C LYS A 166 -20.30 22.51 18.99
N GLY A 167 -19.18 22.71 18.29
CA GLY A 167 -18.42 23.96 18.35
C GLY A 167 -19.13 25.10 17.63
N LEU A 168 -19.79 24.83 16.50
CA LEU A 168 -20.52 25.82 15.70
C LEU A 168 -21.96 26.08 16.18
N HIS A 169 -22.42 25.43 17.24
CA HIS A 169 -23.80 25.50 17.73
C HIS A 169 -24.86 25.09 16.69
N PHE A 170 -24.50 24.22 15.74
CA PHE A 170 -25.43 23.74 14.73
C PHE A 170 -26.43 22.72 15.30
N PRO A 171 -27.68 22.73 14.79
CA PRO A 171 -28.70 21.77 15.21
C PRO A 171 -28.26 20.34 14.86
N GLY A 172 -28.64 19.38 15.70
CA GLY A 172 -28.31 17.96 15.48
C GLY A 172 -26.90 17.54 15.93
N ALA A 173 -26.05 18.44 16.42
CA ALA A 173 -24.71 18.11 16.90
C ALA A 173 -24.69 16.93 17.90
N ASN A 174 -25.56 16.97 18.91
CA ASN A 174 -25.65 15.90 19.91
C ASN A 174 -26.10 14.57 19.30
N VAL A 175 -26.99 14.59 18.31
CA VAL A 175 -27.48 13.37 17.64
C VAL A 175 -26.37 12.74 16.82
N ILE A 176 -25.64 13.53 16.03
CA ILE A 176 -24.51 13.05 15.21
C ILE A 176 -23.41 12.48 16.12
N THR A 177 -23.01 13.22 17.16
CA THR A 177 -21.98 12.74 18.10
C THR A 177 -22.43 11.45 18.80
N LEU A 178 -23.66 11.37 19.28
CA LEU A 178 -24.20 10.16 19.92
C LEU A 178 -24.21 8.98 18.96
N SER A 179 -24.65 9.19 17.71
CA SER A 179 -24.64 8.13 16.69
C SER A 179 -23.23 7.61 16.42
N GLY A 180 -22.22 8.49 16.38
CA GLY A 180 -20.82 8.10 16.25
C GLY A 180 -20.34 7.23 17.41
N PHE A 181 -20.68 7.59 18.65
CA PHE A 181 -20.36 6.77 19.82
C PHE A 181 -21.10 5.43 19.83
N LEU A 182 -22.35 5.37 19.37
CA LEU A 182 -23.06 4.10 19.23
C LEU A 182 -22.38 3.18 18.21
N VAL A 183 -21.96 3.70 17.05
CA VAL A 183 -21.20 2.93 16.06
C VAL A 183 -19.85 2.49 16.62
N LEU A 184 -19.15 3.34 17.39
CA LEU A 184 -17.90 2.95 18.08
C LEU A 184 -18.12 1.73 18.97
N VAL A 185 -19.11 1.80 19.86
CA VAL A 185 -19.33 0.80 20.92
C VAL A 185 -19.92 -0.49 20.38
N PHE A 186 -20.91 -0.40 19.49
CA PHE A 186 -21.66 -1.58 19.03
C PHE A 186 -21.14 -2.18 17.72
N ALA A 187 -20.43 -1.42 16.88
CA ALA A 187 -19.90 -1.94 15.62
C ALA A 187 -18.37 -2.06 15.66
N TYR A 188 -17.65 -0.98 15.95
CA TYR A 188 -16.19 -0.99 15.85
C TYR A 188 -15.52 -1.85 16.93
N LEU A 189 -15.85 -1.64 18.22
CA LEU A 189 -15.20 -2.37 19.32
C LEU A 189 -15.41 -3.89 19.25
N PRO A 190 -16.62 -4.44 19.03
CA PRO A 190 -16.81 -5.88 18.97
C PRO A 190 -16.04 -6.52 17.82
N VAL A 191 -16.05 -5.88 16.65
CA VAL A 191 -15.27 -6.32 15.47
C VAL A 191 -13.78 -6.26 15.75
N PHE A 192 -13.29 -5.20 16.40
CA PHE A 192 -11.89 -5.05 16.77
C PHE A 192 -11.44 -6.16 17.73
N PHE A 193 -12.19 -6.41 18.80
CA PHE A 193 -11.84 -7.45 19.78
C PHE A 193 -11.90 -8.85 19.18
N TYR A 194 -12.94 -9.15 18.39
CA TYR A 194 -13.04 -10.45 17.71
C TYR A 194 -11.87 -10.69 16.74
N TYR A 195 -11.52 -9.65 15.96
CA TYR A 195 -10.36 -9.70 15.09
C TYR A 195 -9.07 -9.94 15.87
N ALA A 196 -8.82 -9.14 16.92
CA ALA A 196 -7.62 -9.25 17.74
C ALA A 196 -7.49 -10.64 18.40
N TYR A 197 -8.61 -11.21 18.85
CA TYR A 197 -8.67 -12.56 19.41
C TYR A 197 -8.36 -13.64 18.37
N THR A 198 -8.96 -13.57 17.17
CA THR A 198 -8.71 -14.57 16.12
C THR A 198 -7.26 -14.51 15.65
N SER A 199 -6.71 -13.30 15.48
CA SER A 199 -5.31 -13.12 15.09
C SER A 199 -4.32 -13.61 16.13
N SER A 200 -4.64 -13.55 17.43
CA SER A 200 -3.73 -14.05 18.47
C SER A 200 -3.68 -15.58 18.52
N ILE A 201 -4.78 -16.27 18.23
CA ILE A 201 -4.83 -17.73 18.08
C ILE A 201 -4.01 -18.16 16.86
N GLU A 202 -4.26 -17.56 15.69
CA GLU A 202 -3.52 -17.86 14.45
C GLU A 202 -2.00 -17.70 14.66
N GLN A 203 -1.57 -16.66 15.38
CA GLN A 203 -0.14 -16.47 15.69
C GLN A 203 0.43 -17.52 16.65
N LYS A 204 -0.38 -18.04 17.58
CA LYS A 204 0.06 -19.07 18.53
C LYS A 204 0.26 -20.41 17.81
N GLU A 205 -0.71 -20.83 17.00
CA GLU A 205 -0.62 -22.05 16.19
C GLU A 205 0.57 -22.01 15.22
N LEU A 206 0.83 -20.86 14.59
CA LEU A 206 1.95 -20.71 13.67
C LEU A 206 3.33 -20.81 14.34
N LYS A 207 3.41 -20.50 15.65
CA LYS A 207 4.64 -20.69 16.43
C LYS A 207 4.83 -22.15 16.79
N GLU A 208 3.77 -22.84 17.21
CA GLU A 208 3.78 -24.26 17.54
C GLU A 208 4.11 -25.16 16.34
N ILE A 209 3.78 -24.75 15.11
CA ILE A 209 4.15 -25.50 13.87
C ILE A 209 5.63 -25.30 13.48
N LYS A 210 6.25 -24.20 13.92
CA LYS A 210 7.65 -23.86 13.57
C LYS A 210 8.67 -24.41 14.59
N GLU A 211 8.21 -24.87 15.74
CA GLU A 211 9.00 -25.58 16.77
C GLU A 211 8.94 -27.08 16.52
#